data_AF-A0A7X8UAX4-F1
#
_entry.id   AF-A0A7X8UAX4-F1
#
_cell.length_a   1.000
_cell.length_b   1.000
_cell.length_c   1.000
_cell.angle_alpha   90.00
_cell.angle_beta   90.00
_cell.angle_gamma   90.00
#
_symmetry.space_group_name_H-M   'P 1'
#
loop_
_entity.id
_entity.type
_entity.pdbx_description
1 polymer ?
#
loop_
_entity_poly.entity_id
_entity_poly.type
_entity_poly.pdbx_seq_one_letter_code
_entity_poly.pdbx_strand_id
1 'polypeptide(L)' 'LDVRAREINEEMKMAAARAIATLAEPISEDRIIPSPFDRRVVPRVAVAVARAALESGVARLKVDPAEVGRRAAERIGLLG' A
#
# COMPACT_ATOMS: atom_id res chain seq x y z
N LEU A 1 -10.72 -3.49 0.10
CA LEU A 1 -11.78 -2.94 -0.78
C LEU A 1 -11.53 -3.32 -2.24
N ASP A 2 -10.44 -2.86 -2.86
CA ASP A 2 -10.22 -3.00 -4.31
C ASP A 2 -10.04 -4.45 -4.82
N VAL A 3 -9.44 -5.34 -4.02
CA VAL A 3 -9.28 -6.78 -4.36
C VAL A 3 -10.30 -7.69 -3.67
N ARG A 4 -11.26 -7.11 -2.94
CA ARG A 4 -12.28 -7.82 -2.15
C ARG A 4 -11.69 -8.96 -1.29
N ALA A 5 -10.59 -8.71 -0.57
CA ALA A 5 -10.03 -9.71 0.35
C ALA A 5 -11.07 -10.22 1.37
N ARG A 6 -10.93 -11.48 1.79
CA ARG A 6 -11.77 -12.09 2.84
C ARG A 6 -11.38 -11.64 4.25
N GLU A 7 -10.11 -11.31 4.42
CA GLU A 7 -9.51 -10.90 5.69
C GLU A 7 -8.30 -10.00 5.44
N ILE A 8 -7.71 -9.48 6.52
CA ILE A 8 -6.38 -8.85 6.53
C ILE A 8 -5.46 -9.79 7.29
N ASN A 9 -4.63 -10.53 6.55
CA ASN A 9 -3.70 -11.51 7.12
C ASN A 9 -2.31 -10.90 7.42
N GLU A 10 -1.39 -11.69 7.95
CA GLU A 10 -0.05 -11.23 8.34
C GLU A 10 0.81 -10.80 7.14
N GLU A 11 0.68 -11.48 5.99
CA GLU A 11 1.39 -11.10 4.76
C GLU A 11 1.00 -9.68 4.32
N MET A 12 -0.28 -9.33 4.40
CA MET A 12 -0.76 -7.98 4.09
C MET A 12 -0.21 -6.93 5.06
N LYS A 13 -0.16 -7.22 6.37
CA LYS A 13 0.40 -6.30 7.38
C LYS A 13 1.88 -6.08 7.14
N MET A 14 2.63 -7.16 6.91
CA MET A 14 4.06 -7.09 6.62
C MET A 14 4.35 -6.33 5.31
N ALA A 15 3.53 -6.53 4.28
CA ALA A 15 3.65 -5.78 3.03
C ALA A 15 3.41 -4.28 3.23
N ALA A 16 2.42 -3.90 4.04
CA ALA A 16 2.16 -2.51 4.39
C ALA A 16 3.35 -1.88 5.15
N ALA A 17 3.86 -2.56 6.17
CA ALA A 17 4.99 -2.09 6.97
C ALA A 17 6.24 -1.87 6.11
N ARG A 18 6.58 -2.85 5.25
CA ARG A 18 7.72 -2.73 4.32
C ARG A 18 7.53 -1.58 3.34
N ALA A 19 6.33 -1.42 2.77
CA ALA A 19 6.03 -0.33 1.85
C ALA A 19 6.22 1.05 2.50
N ILE A 20 5.77 1.23 3.74
CA ILE A 20 5.96 2.47 4.50
C ILE A 20 7.44 2.72 4.76
N ALA A 21 8.19 1.69 5.19
CA ALA A 21 9.62 1.81 5.48
C ALA A 21 10.44 2.29 4.27
N THR A 22 10.10 1.84 3.05
CA THR A 22 10.79 2.29 1.82
C THR A 22 10.59 3.77 1.48
N LEU A 23 9.67 4.47 2.15
CA LEU A 23 9.41 5.89 1.91
C LEU A 23 10.03 6.81 2.97
N ALA A 24 10.62 6.26 4.02
CA ALA A 24 11.20 7.02 5.12
C ALA A 24 12.59 7.62 4.82
N GLU A 25 13.06 7.62 3.57
CA GLU A 25 14.43 8.02 3.21
C GLU A 25 14.63 9.54 3.03
N PRO A 26 15.81 10.08 3.41
CA PRO A 26 16.82 9.48 4.30
C PRO A 26 16.32 9.24 5.74
N ILE A 27 16.85 8.20 6.39
CA ILE A 27 16.58 7.89 7.80
C ILE A 27 17.49 8.74 8.69
N SER A 28 16.95 9.23 9.80
CA SER A 28 17.71 9.85 10.89
C SER A 28 17.11 9.45 12.24
N GLU A 29 17.80 9.79 13.34
CA GLU A 29 17.33 9.53 14.70
C GLU A 29 15.93 10.11 14.96
N ASP A 30 15.65 11.29 14.42
CA ASP A 30 14.35 11.96 14.51
C ASP A 30 13.37 11.58 13.40
N ARG A 31 13.77 10.75 12.43
CA ARG A 31 12.97 10.44 11.24
C ARG A 31 13.12 8.99 10.80
N ILE A 32 12.32 8.13 11.43
CA ILE A 32 12.26 6.69 11.17
C ILE A 32 11.02 6.26 10.37
N ILE A 33 10.06 7.16 10.16
CA ILE A 33 8.83 6.94 9.38
C ILE A 33 8.62 8.11 8.41
N PRO A 34 7.94 7.89 7.26
CA PRO A 34 7.60 8.99 6.37
C PRO A 34 6.64 9.98 7.06
N SER A 35 6.61 11.21 6.56
CA SER A 35 5.64 12.21 7.02
C SER A 35 4.20 11.69 6.85
N PRO A 36 3.29 11.93 7.80
CA PRO A 36 1.86 11.64 7.63
C PRO A 36 1.24 12.33 6.40
N PHE A 37 1.86 13.42 5.92
CA PHE A 37 1.43 14.18 4.74
C PHE A 37 2.15 13.75 3.46
N ASP A 38 3.02 12.73 3.50
CA ASP A 38 3.63 12.18 2.30
C ASP A 38 2.59 11.41 1.48
N ARG A 39 2.07 12.09 0.46
CA ARG A 39 1.01 11.56 -0.42
C ARG A 39 1.46 10.31 -1.20
N ARG A 40 2.76 10.00 -1.27
CA ARG A 40 3.28 8.79 -1.91
C ARG A 40 2.96 7.53 -1.11
N VAL A 41 2.69 7.65 0.18
CA VAL A 41 2.39 6.52 1.08
C VAL A 41 1.15 5.76 0.62
N VAL A 42 0.06 6.47 0.35
CA VAL A 42 -1.23 5.86 0.00
C VAL A 42 -1.16 4.93 -1.21
N PRO A 43 -0.72 5.38 -2.41
CA PRO A 43 -0.64 4.50 -3.57
C PRO A 43 0.39 3.38 -3.39
N ARG A 44 1.53 3.65 -2.73
CA ARG A 44 2.58 2.64 -2.54
C ARG A 44 2.11 1.49 -1.63
N VAL A 45 1.46 1.82 -0.52
CA VAL A 45 0.90 0.83 0.40
C VAL A 45 -0.24 0.06 -0.26
N ALA A 46 -1.12 0.74 -1.00
CA ALA A 46 -2.23 0.10 -1.69
C ALA A 46 -1.75 -0.97 -2.70
N VAL A 47 -0.70 -0.68 -3.48
CA VAL A 47 -0.07 -1.66 -4.39
C VAL A 47 0.48 -2.86 -3.61
N ALA A 48 1.26 -2.62 -2.56
CA ALA A 48 1.92 -3.69 -1.80
C ALA A 48 0.90 -4.62 -1.12
N VAL A 49 -0.12 -4.05 -0.49
CA VAL A 49 -1.16 -4.82 0.21
C VAL A 49 -2.05 -5.57 -0.78
N ALA A 50 -2.38 -4.98 -1.93
CA ALA A 50 -3.15 -5.67 -2.97
C ALA A 50 -2.39 -6.87 -3.53
N ARG A 51 -1.08 -6.72 -3.77
CA ARG A 51 -0.21 -7.82 -4.20
C ARG A 51 -0.19 -8.94 -3.16
N ALA A 52 0.06 -8.61 -1.89
CA ALA A 52 0.10 -9.61 -0.81
C ALA A 52 -1.23 -10.37 -0.68
N ALA A 53 -2.36 -9.67 -0.79
CA ALA A 53 -3.68 -10.30 -0.73
C ALA A 53 -3.95 -11.27 -1.90
N LEU A 54 -3.40 -11.00 -3.09
CA LEU A 54 -3.49 -11.89 -4.25
C LEU A 54 -2.60 -13.11 -4.07
N GLU A 55 -1.36 -12.91 -3.62
CA GLU A 55 -0.36 -13.96 -3.43
C GLU A 55 -0.75 -14.94 -2.30
N SER A 56 -1.34 -14.44 -1.21
CA SER A 56 -1.80 -15.28 -0.10
C SER A 56 -3.16 -15.94 -0.34
N GLY A 57 -3.81 -15.68 -1.48
CA GLY A 57 -5.07 -16.32 -1.88
C GLY A 57 -6.32 -15.80 -1.16
N VAL A 58 -6.20 -14.75 -0.35
CA VAL A 58 -7.35 -14.17 0.37
C VAL A 58 -8.17 -13.19 -0.49
N ALA A 59 -7.61 -12.71 -1.60
CA ALA A 59 -8.28 -11.85 -2.58
C ALA A 59 -9.36 -12.59 -3.38
N ARG A 60 -10.56 -11.99 -3.48
CA ARG A 60 -11.68 -12.53 -4.28
C ARG A 60 -11.78 -11.90 -5.67
N LEU A 61 -11.14 -10.75 -5.88
CA LEU A 61 -11.10 -10.08 -7.18
C LEU A 61 -9.65 -9.95 -7.63
N LYS A 62 -9.35 -10.47 -8.83
CA LYS A 62 -8.05 -10.31 -9.47
C LYS A 62 -8.02 -8.97 -10.19
N VAL A 63 -7.27 -8.03 -9.62
CA VAL A 63 -6.99 -6.71 -10.19
C VAL A 63 -5.47 -6.57 -10.23
N ASP A 64 -4.93 -5.90 -11.24
CA ASP A 64 -3.51 -5.51 -11.23
C ASP A 64 -3.22 -4.62 -10.00
N PRO A 65 -2.26 -4.99 -9.12
CA PRO A 65 -1.87 -4.15 -8.01
C PRO A 65 -1.49 -2.71 -8.40
N ALA A 66 -0.91 -2.49 -9.59
CA ALA A 66 -0.57 -1.15 -10.05
C ALA A 66 -1.82 -0.29 -10.29
N GLU A 67 -2.90 -0.88 -10.79
CA GLU A 67 -4.19 -0.23 -10.95
C GLU A 67 -4.82 0.14 -9.60
N VAL A 68 -4.67 -0.72 -8.58
CA VAL A 68 -5.09 -0.40 -7.21
C VAL A 68 -4.36 0.83 -6.69
N GLY A 69 -3.06 0.94 -6.95
CA GLY A 69 -2.25 2.12 -6.64
C GLY A 69 -2.75 3.39 -7.33
N ARG A 70 -3.04 3.33 -8.63
CA ARG A 70 -3.58 4.46 -9.40
C ARG A 70 -4.91 4.97 -8.82
N ARG A 71 -5.87 4.07 -8.58
CA ARG A 71 -7.17 4.43 -7.97
C ARG A 71 -7.00 5.04 -6.59
N ALA A 72 -6.06 4.52 -5.80
CA ALA A 72 -5.77 5.08 -4.48
C ALA A 72 -5.18 6.50 -4.58
N ALA A 73 -4.31 6.76 -5.57
CA ALA A 73 -3.79 8.10 -5.84
C ALA A 73 -4.88 9.08 -6.31
N GLU A 74 -5.78 8.66 -7.21
CA GLU A 74 -6.92 9.47 -7.68
C GLU A 74 -7.84 9.87 -6.52
N ARG A 75 -8.17 8.93 -5.62
CA ARG A 75 -9.05 9.19 -4.45
C ARG A 75 -8.52 10.28 -3.52
N ILE A 76 -7.20 10.43 -3.44
CA ILE A 76 -6.58 11.48 -2.63
C ILE A 76 -6.24 12.72 -3.46
N GLY A 77 -6.63 12.78 -4.74
CA GLY A 77 -6.38 13.88 -5.67
C GLY A 77 -4.92 14.03 -6.10
N LEU A 78 -4.12 12.96 -6.06
CA LEU A 78 -2.69 12.99 -6.42
C LEU A 78 -2.50 12.90 -7.95
N LEU A 79 -3.48 12.31 -8.64
CA LEU A 79 -3.58 12.29 -10.08
C LEU A 79 -4.84 13.09 -10.44
N GLY A 80 -4.66 14.15 -11.22
CA GLY A 80 -5.68 15.06 -11.72
C GLY A 80 -5.29 15.54 -13.10
#